data_AF-A0A969E3T3-F1
#
_entry.id   AF-A0A969E3T3-F1
#
_cell.length_a   1.000
_cell.length_b   1.000
_cell.length_c   1.000
_cell.angle_alpha   90.00
_cell.angle_beta   90.00
_cell.angle_gamma   90.00
#
_symmetry.space_group_name_H-M   'P 1'
#
loop_
_entity.id
_entity.type
_entity.pdbx_description
1 polymer ?
#
loop_
_entity_poly.entity_id
_entity_poly.type
_entity_poly.pdbx_seq_one_letter_code
_entity_poly.pdbx_strand_id
1 'polypeptide(L)' 'MDVELNVSVGQGEVNTDDIMKTARQLGIKHYFIEDESSRSFEQTPASLDYLMKYFTPATLKKK' A
#
# COMPACT_ATOMS: atom_id res chain seq x y z
N MET A 1 -7.37 7.07 -19.11
CA MET A 1 -8.24 6.69 -17.98
C MET A 1 -8.39 7.93 -17.11
N ASP A 2 -9.49 8.05 -16.38
CA ASP A 2 -9.64 9.18 -15.46
C ASP A 2 -8.79 8.93 -14.21
N VAL A 3 -7.73 9.74 -14.04
CA VAL A 3 -6.79 9.63 -12.92
C VAL A 3 -7.47 9.93 -11.58
N GLU A 4 -8.61 10.61 -11.62
CA GLU A 4 -9.36 10.95 -10.42
C GLU A 4 -10.11 9.74 -9.84
N LEU A 5 -10.13 8.61 -10.55
CA LEU A 5 -10.60 7.33 -10.00
C LEU A 5 -9.56 6.63 -9.12
N ASN A 6 -8.33 7.16 -9.02
CA ASN A 6 -7.35 6.65 -8.08
C ASN A 6 -7.85 6.83 -6.64
N VAL A 7 -7.63 5.78 -5.85
CA VAL A 7 -7.94 5.72 -4.44
C VAL A 7 -6.73 5.21 -3.68
N SER A 8 -6.65 5.57 -2.40
CA SER A 8 -5.62 5.06 -1.51
C SER A 8 -5.58 3.53 -1.52
N VAL A 9 -4.36 2.99 -1.44
CA VAL A 9 -4.11 1.55 -1.41
C VAL A 9 -4.93 0.89 -0.30
N GLY A 10 -5.65 -0.19 -0.65
CA GLY A 10 -6.53 -0.91 0.26
C GLY A 10 -7.98 -0.42 0.30
N GLN A 11 -8.33 0.65 -0.42
CA GLN A 11 -9.72 1.12 -0.58
C GLN A 11 -10.31 0.86 -1.97
N GLY A 12 -9.50 0.42 -2.92
CA GLY A 12 -9.93 0.05 -4.27
C GLY A 12 -10.40 -1.40 -4.39
N GLU A 13 -10.67 -1.80 -5.62
CA GLU A 13 -11.17 -3.16 -5.94
C GLU A 13 -10.08 -4.23 -5.93
N VAL A 14 -8.82 -3.83 -6.01
CA VAL A 14 -7.68 -4.75 -6.00
C VAL A 14 -7.49 -5.32 -4.61
N ASN A 15 -7.48 -6.66 -4.50
CA ASN A 15 -7.16 -7.38 -3.27
C ASN A 15 -5.67 -7.25 -2.92
N THR A 16 -5.30 -6.06 -2.45
CA THR A 16 -3.94 -5.69 -2.11
C THR A 16 -3.42 -6.53 -0.94
N ASP A 17 -4.30 -6.98 -0.04
CA ASP A 17 -3.88 -7.72 1.13
C ASP A 17 -3.25 -9.08 0.79
N ASP A 18 -3.92 -9.85 -0.06
CA ASP A 18 -3.37 -11.14 -0.51
C ASP A 18 -2.16 -10.95 -1.42
N ILE A 19 -2.16 -9.94 -2.30
CA ILE A 19 -1.01 -9.61 -3.15
C ILE A 19 0.23 -9.32 -2.29
N MET A 20 0.09 -8.47 -1.27
CA MET A 20 1.20 -8.11 -0.41
C MET A 20 1.67 -9.30 0.43
N LYS A 21 0.76 -10.14 0.97
CA LYS A 21 1.15 -11.38 1.66
C LYS A 21 1.97 -12.30 0.75
N THR A 22 1.53 -12.52 -0.49
CA THR A 22 2.26 -13.34 -1.46
C THR A 22 3.60 -12.71 -1.85
N ALA A 23 3.65 -11.39 -2.10
CA ALA A 23 4.90 -10.69 -2.41
C ALA A 23 5.94 -10.81 -1.28
N ARG A 24 5.49 -10.74 -0.03
CA ARG A 24 6.33 -10.99 1.15
C ARG A 24 6.84 -12.43 1.22
N GLN A 25 6.00 -13.42 0.91
CA GLN A 25 6.40 -14.83 0.86
C GLN A 25 7.44 -15.10 -0.24
N LEU A 26 7.29 -14.47 -1.39
CA LEU A 26 8.22 -14.57 -2.52
C LEU A 26 9.52 -13.77 -2.33
N GLY A 27 9.61 -12.96 -1.26
CA GLY A 27 10.81 -12.18 -0.95
C GLY A 27 11.01 -10.95 -1.85
N ILE A 28 9.93 -10.39 -2.41
CA ILE A 28 10.00 -9.14 -3.20
C ILE A 28 10.46 -7.98 -2.30
N LYS A 29 11.50 -7.28 -2.74
CA LYS A 29 12.24 -6.29 -1.92
C LYS A 29 11.84 -4.83 -2.15
N HIS A 30 11.41 -4.49 -3.36
CA HIS A 30 11.16 -3.11 -3.78
C HIS A 30 9.73 -2.95 -4.27
N TYR A 31 9.10 -1.85 -3.88
CA TYR A 31 7.72 -1.50 -4.17
C TYR A 31 7.67 0.00 -4.46
N PHE A 32 6.75 0.41 -5.32
CA PHE A 32 6.51 1.82 -5.67
C PHE A 32 5.03 2.12 -5.47
N ILE A 33 4.73 3.32 -4.99
CA ILE A 33 3.38 3.87 -4.97
C ILE A 33 3.34 4.93 -6.07
N GLU A 34 2.35 4.83 -6.95
CA GLU A 34 2.08 5.81 -7.99
C GLU A 34 0.63 6.26 -7.84
N ASP A 35 0.43 7.57 -7.80
CA ASP A 35 -0.88 8.19 -7.80
C ASP A 35 -0.80 9.50 -8.60
N GLU A 36 -1.44 9.48 -9.77
CA GLU A 36 -1.50 10.62 -10.70
C GLU A 36 -2.71 11.54 -10.44
N SER A 37 -3.50 11.27 -9.39
CA SER A 37 -4.66 12.09 -9.06
C SER A 37 -4.27 13.45 -8.49
N SER A 38 -5.20 14.39 -8.59
CA SER A 38 -5.10 15.70 -7.93
C SER A 38 -4.94 15.64 -6.41
N ARG A 39 -5.16 14.47 -5.79
CA ARG A 39 -5.12 14.22 -4.33
C ARG A 39 -3.95 13.34 -3.89
N SER A 40 -2.95 13.18 -4.75
CA SER A 40 -1.82 12.28 -4.49
C SER A 40 -1.06 12.62 -3.21
N PHE A 41 -1.02 13.90 -2.83
CA PHE A 41 -0.36 14.35 -1.60
C PHE A 41 -1.10 13.89 -0.34
N GLU A 42 -2.44 13.77 -0.38
CA GLU A 42 -3.25 13.22 0.71
C GLU A 42 -3.30 11.68 0.68
N GLN A 43 -3.39 11.09 -0.52
CA GLN A 43 -3.57 9.64 -0.68
C GLN A 43 -2.28 8.84 -0.47
N THR A 44 -1.11 9.39 -0.83
CA THR A 44 0.17 8.68 -0.70
C THR A 44 0.51 8.37 0.77
N PRO A 45 0.40 9.31 1.73
CA PRO A 45 0.61 9.00 3.14
C PRO A 45 -0.37 7.93 3.67
N ALA A 46 -1.65 8.01 3.31
CA ALA A 46 -2.65 7.02 3.72
C ALA A 46 -2.34 5.62 3.16
N SER A 47 -1.87 5.56 1.91
CA SER A 47 -1.43 4.32 1.26
C SER A 47 -0.20 3.73 1.95
N LEU A 48 0.75 4.57 2.34
CA LEU A 48 1.92 4.15 3.10
C LEU A 48 1.51 3.54 4.45
N ASP A 49 0.63 4.20 5.20
CA ASP A 49 0.12 3.71 6.49
C ASP A 49 -0.54 2.33 6.37
N TYR A 50 -1.36 2.12 5.33
CA TYR A 50 -1.96 0.81 5.06
C TYR A 50 -0.89 -0.27 4.83
N LEU A 51 0.14 0.05 4.04
CA LEU A 51 1.18 -0.90 3.64
C LEU A 51 2.18 -1.23 4.75
N MET A 52 2.35 -0.34 5.75
CA MET A 52 3.31 -0.54 6.85
C MET A 52 3.12 -1.84 7.62
N LYS A 53 1.90 -2.39 7.67
CA LYS A 53 1.61 -3.67 8.34
C LYS A 53 2.33 -4.89 7.71
N TYR A 54 2.77 -4.80 6.45
CA TYR A 54 3.53 -5.88 5.78
C TYR A 54 5.04 -5.75 5.93
N PHE A 55 5.52 -4.57 6.29
CA PHE A 55 6.96 -4.28 6.43
C PHE A 55 7.43 -4.24 7.88
N THR A 56 6.51 -4.01 8.82
CA THR A 56 6.83 -3.91 10.24
C THR A 56 7.23 -5.31 10.79
N PRO A 57 8.45 -5.48 11.33
CA PRO A 57 8.84 -6.69 12.04
C PRO A 57 7.91 -6.97 13.21
N ALA A 58 7.58 -8.25 13.44
CA ALA A 58 6.73 -8.68 14.56
C ALA A 58 7.21 -8.19 15.94
N THR A 59 8.51 -7.86 16.07
CA THR A 59 9.16 -7.34 17.27
C THR A 59 8.86 -5.87 17.58
N LEU A 60 8.24 -5.10 16.68
CA LEU A 60 7.85 -3.70 16.91
C LEU A 60 6.36 -3.51 17.29
N LYS A 61 5.57 -4.59 17.37
CA LYS A 61 4.27 -4.54 18.02
C LYS A 61 4.50 -4.39 19.52
N LYS A 62 4.53 -3.12 19.98
CA LYS A 62 4.82 -2.72 21.35
C LYS A 62 4.01 -3.53 22.38
N LYS A 63 4.68 -3.84 23.49
CA LYS A 63 4.10 -4.11 24.81
C LYS A 63 3.15 -2.99 25.23
#